data_AF-A0A1I6TDJ6-F1
#
_entry.id   AF-A0A1I6TDJ6-F1
#
_cell.length_a   1.000
_cell.length_b   1.000
_cell.length_c   1.000
_cell.angle_alpha   90.00
_cell.angle_beta   90.00
_cell.angle_gamma   90.00
#
_symmetry.space_group_name_H-M   'P 1'
#
loop_
_entity.id
_entity.type
_entity.pdbx_description
1 polymer ?
#
loop_
_entity_poly.entity_id
_entity_poly.type
_entity_poly.pdbx_seq_one_letter_code
_entity_poly.pdbx_strand_id
1 'polypeptide(L)' 'MYTSGLLFIGTQEIIIIVVLVLLLFGGKKIPELMRGLGRGVKEFKDGQREEPKQDEPTTNTTTNVSNNSNQN' A
#
# COMPACT_ATOMS: atom_id res chain seq x y z
N MET A 1 -16.94 36.61 0.72
CA MET A 1 -17.61 35.41 1.24
C MET A 1 -17.81 34.38 0.12
N TYR A 2 -16.71 33.87 -0.44
CA TYR A 2 -16.67 32.77 -1.45
C TYR A 2 -15.42 31.88 -1.30
N THR A 3 -14.45 32.28 -0.45
CA THR A 3 -13.19 31.55 -0.22
C THR A 3 -13.40 30.14 0.35
N SER A 4 -14.50 29.92 1.07
CA SER A 4 -14.87 28.59 1.56
C SER A 4 -15.27 27.61 0.46
N GLY A 5 -15.41 28.01 -0.81
CA GLY A 5 -15.68 27.08 -1.92
C GLY A 5 -14.41 26.52 -2.57
N LEU A 6 -13.30 27.25 -2.55
CA LEU A 6 -12.13 26.93 -3.38
C LEU A 6 -11.34 25.70 -2.89
N LEU A 7 -11.27 25.50 -1.56
CA LEU A 7 -10.62 24.31 -0.99
C LEU A 7 -11.46 23.04 -1.14
N PHE A 8 -12.79 23.17 -1.22
CA PHE A 8 -13.67 22.03 -1.40
C PHE A 8 -13.74 21.59 -2.87
N ILE A 9 -13.50 22.47 -3.84
CA ILE A 9 -13.48 22.11 -5.27
C ILE A 9 -12.51 20.94 -5.53
N GLY A 10 -11.27 21.00 -5.03
CA GLY A 10 -10.29 19.93 -5.27
C GLY A 10 -10.67 18.57 -4.68
N THR A 11 -11.05 18.51 -3.41
CA THR A 11 -11.40 17.24 -2.76
C THR A 11 -12.77 16.71 -3.21
N GLN A 12 -13.74 17.60 -3.43
CA GLN A 12 -15.09 17.20 -3.82
C GLN A 12 -15.15 16.69 -5.26
N GLU A 13 -14.41 17.31 -6.20
CA GLU A 13 -14.30 16.80 -7.57
C GLU A 13 -13.64 15.43 -7.61
N ILE A 14 -12.56 15.23 -6.83
CA ILE A 14 -11.93 13.91 -6.71
C ILE A 14 -12.91 12.87 -6.17
N ILE A 15 -13.69 13.20 -5.13
CA ILE A 15 -14.72 12.29 -4.59
C ILE A 15 -15.75 11.93 -5.66
N ILE A 16 -16.24 12.92 -6.42
CA ILE A 16 -17.23 12.69 -7.50
C ILE A 16 -16.66 11.76 -8.57
N ILE A 17 -15.41 11.98 -9.00
CA ILE A 17 -14.74 11.12 -9.99
C ILE A 17 -14.57 9.70 -9.45
N VAL A 18 -14.12 9.55 -8.19
CA VAL A 18 -13.97 8.24 -7.56
C VAL A 18 -15.32 7.52 -7.48
N VAL A 19 -16.40 8.21 -7.13
CA VAL A 19 -17.75 7.63 -7.09
C VAL A 19 -18.20 7.18 -8.48
N LEU A 20 -17.99 7.98 -9.53
CA LEU A 20 -18.30 7.58 -10.91
C LEU A 20 -17.50 6.36 -11.37
N VAL A 21 -16.20 6.34 -11.09
CA VAL A 21 -15.34 5.19 -11.40
C VAL A 21 -15.79 3.95 -10.63
N LEU A 22 -16.16 4.09 -9.35
CA LEU A 22 -16.71 3.00 -8.54
C LEU A 22 -18.06 2.51 -9.06
N LEU A 23 -18.89 3.36 -9.65
CA LEU A 23 -20.15 2.97 -10.31
C LEU A 23 -19.90 2.19 -11.60
N LEU A 24 -18.94 2.63 -12.42
CA LEU A 24 -18.63 1.99 -13.70
C LEU A 24 -17.87 0.67 -13.54
N PHE A 25 -16.87 0.64 -12.65
CA PHE A 25 -16.00 -0.53 -12.46
C PHE A 25 -16.39 -1.38 -11.24
N GLY A 26 -17.21 -0.86 -10.32
CA GLY A 26 -17.52 -1.51 -9.07
C GLY A 26 -16.41 -1.38 -8.02
N GLY A 27 -16.79 -1.37 -6.74
CA GLY A 27 -15.84 -1.25 -5.61
C GLY A 27 -14.81 -2.38 -5.49
N LYS A 28 -15.02 -3.51 -6.19
CA LYS A 28 -14.10 -4.65 -6.17
C LYS A 28 -12.95 -4.55 -7.18
N LYS A 29 -13.12 -3.80 -8.27
CA LYS A 29 -12.11 -3.73 -9.35
C LYS A 29 -10.93 -2.82 -9.03
N ILE A 30 -11.14 -1.71 -8.33
CA ILE A 30 -10.05 -0.81 -7.91
C ILE A 30 -9.02 -1.52 -7.01
N PRO A 31 -9.42 -2.24 -5.93
CA PRO A 31 -8.48 -2.99 -5.10
C PRO A 31 -7.79 -4.14 -5.84
N GLU A 32 -8.49 -4.79 -6.78
CA GLU A 32 -7.96 -5.89 -7.60
C GLU A 32 -6.83 -5.39 -8.52
N LEU A 33 -7.06 -4.25 -9.21
CA LEU A 33 -6.05 -3.59 -10.04
C LEU A 33 -4.88 -3.06 -9.23
N MET A 34 -5.14 -2.45 -8.06
CA MET A 34 -4.09 -1.97 -7.16
C MET A 34 -3.21 -3.11 -6.63
N ARG A 35 -3.79 -4.27 -6.29
CA ARG A 35 -3.01 -5.45 -5.87
C ARG A 35 -2.13 -5.98 -6.99
N GLY A 36 -2.65 -6.04 -8.22
CA GLY A 36 -1.87 -6.43 -9.40
C GLY A 36 -0.71 -5.47 -9.69
N LEU A 37 -1.00 -4.16 -9.72
CA LEU A 37 0.02 -3.12 -9.92
C LEU A 37 1.07 -3.13 -8.80
N GLY A 38 0.65 -3.26 -7.54
CA GLY A 38 1.54 -3.29 -6.38
C GLY A 38 2.51 -4.48 -6.40
N ARG A 39 2.04 -5.66 -6.86
CA ARG A 39 2.91 -6.82 -7.07
C ARG A 39 3.91 -6.59 -8.20
N GLY A 40 3.46 -6.08 -9.35
CA GLY A 40 4.34 -5.75 -10.47
C GLY A 40 5.40 -4.72 -10.10
N VAL A 41 5.03 -3.67 -9.35
CA VAL A 41 5.99 -2.66 -8.85
C VAL A 41 6.96 -3.25 -7.83
N LYS A 42 6.51 -4.18 -6.97
CA LYS A 42 7.39 -4.88 -6.03
C LYS A 42 8.41 -5.73 -6.77
N GLU A 43 7.97 -6.58 -7.68
CA GLU A 43 8.84 -7.46 -8.48
C GLU A 43 9.80 -6.65 -9.37
N PHE A 44 9.33 -5.55 -9.96
CA PHE A 44 10.16 -4.62 -10.72
C PHE A 44 11.24 -3.95 -9.87
N LYS A 45 10.92 -3.61 -8.62
CA LYS A 45 11.88 -3.03 -7.67
C LYS A 45 12.84 -4.07 -7.10
N ASP A 46 12.40 -5.31 -6.94
CA ASP A 46 13.23 -6.42 -6.48
C ASP A 46 14.23 -6.84 -7.59
N GLY A 47 13.79 -6.90 -8.84
CA GLY A 47 14.64 -7.22 -9.99
C GLY A 47 15.63 -6.12 -10.38
N GLN A 48 15.30 -4.84 -10.15
CA GLN A 48 16.26 -3.74 -10.31
C GLN A 48 17.31 -3.65 -9.20
N ARG A 49 17.09 -4.33 -8.07
CA ARG A 49 18.11 -4.47 -7.02
C ARG A 49 19.01 -5.65 -7.39
N GLU A 50 19.90 -5.46 -8.36
CA GLU A 50 20.98 -6.39 -8.66
C GLU A 50 22.02 -6.38 -7.51
N GLU A 51 21.65 -6.90 -6.34
CA GLU A 51 22.59 -7.24 -5.26
C GLU A 51 22.09 -8.50 -4.55
N PRO A 52 23.00 -9.45 -4.21
CA PRO A 52 22.63 -10.70 -3.57
C PRO A 52 22.14 -10.43 -2.15
N LYS A 53 20.84 -10.22 -2.00
CA LYS A 53 20.21 -10.26 -0.68
C LYS A 53 20.04 -11.71 -0.28
N GLN A 54 21.11 -12.19 0.34
CA GLN A 54 21.16 -13.35 1.20
C GLN A 54 19.87 -13.44 2.02
N ASP A 55 19.13 -14.51 1.77
CA ASP A 55 18.10 -15.15 2.58
C ASP A 55 17.68 -14.41 3.87
N GLU A 56 16.70 -13.51 3.76
CA GLU A 56 15.89 -13.11 4.92
C GLU A 56 14.51 -13.75 4.77
N PRO A 57 14.17 -14.77 5.58
CA PRO A 57 12.83 -15.34 5.56
C PRO A 57 11.89 -14.28 6.11
N THR A 58 10.89 -13.90 5.31
CA THR A 58 9.71 -13.17 5.79
C THR A 58 8.96 -14.08 6.76
N THR A 59 9.39 -14.09 8.02
CA THR A 59 8.70 -14.74 9.13
C THR A 59 7.76 -13.73 9.75
N ASN A 60 6.48 -14.08 9.67
CA ASN A 60 5.37 -13.46 10.36
C ASN A 60 5.72 -13.14 11.83
N THR A 61 5.21 -12.03 12.32
CA THR A 61 5.09 -11.69 13.74
C THR A 61 4.86 -12.93 14.62
N THR A 62 5.87 -13.36 15.36
CA THR A 62 5.72 -14.11 16.61
C THR A 62 6.84 -13.68 17.54
N THR A 63 6.45 -12.81 18.48
CA THR A 63 7.15 -12.50 19.70
C THR A 63 7.56 -13.80 20.40
N ASN A 64 8.83 -14.14 20.37
CA ASN A 64 9.43 -15.03 21.37
C ASN A 64 10.90 -14.63 21.55
N VAL A 65 11.11 -13.61 22.37
CA VAL A 65 12.41 -13.36 23.03
C VAL A 65 12.19 -13.68 24.51
N SER A 66 12.04 -14.97 24.79
CA SER A 66 12.63 -15.55 26.00
C SER A 66 14.08 -15.82 25.63
N ASN A 67 15.06 -15.25 26.33
CA ASN A 67 16.40 -15.85 26.48
C ASN A 67 17.21 -15.09 27.56
N ASN A 68 16.93 -15.50 28.80
CA ASN A 68 17.90 -15.83 29.86
C ASN A 68 19.20 -15.00 29.96
N SER A 69 19.17 -13.99 30.81
CA SER A 69 20.35 -13.39 31.44
C SER A 69 20.65 -14.08 32.77
N ASN A 70 21.39 -15.18 32.70
CA ASN A 70 22.09 -15.75 33.86
C ASN A 70 23.55 -15.94 33.47
N GLN A 71 24.35 -14.92 33.78
CA GLN A 71 25.81 -14.99 33.83
C GLN A 71 26.20 -14.51 35.23
N ASN A 72 26.44 -15.49 36.11
CA ASN A 72 27.11 -15.33 37.39
C ASN A 72 28.61 -15.61 37.20
#